data_AF-A0A0U2QG96-F1
#
_entry.id   AF-A0A0U2QG96-F1
#
_cell.length_a   1.000
_cell.length_b   1.000
_cell.length_c   1.000
_cell.angle_alpha   90.00
_cell.angle_beta   90.00
_cell.angle_gamma   90.00
#
_symmetry.space_group_name_H-M   'P 1'
#
loop_
_entity.id
_entity.type
_entity.pdbx_description
1 polymer ?
#
loop_
_entity_poly.entity_id
_entity_poly.type
_entity_poly.pdbx_seq_one_letter_code
_entity_poly.pdbx_strand_id
1 'polypeptide(L)'
;FRLLSHRIQNVVSSPEQTRRGLKAAVRRHQELIDLVDQVELLYSKSTLFNIVTSSVLICLSGFIITVLDDISVVVTFATFLFMNLSQISLLCFFGDMLMRSSTQISSAVYHSLWYETDPRTKKSMLLILMRAQKPCKLTACNFADLNLTAFTTILSRSWSYFALLKTMYK
;
A
#
# COMPACT_ATOMS: atom_id res chain seq x y z
N PHE A 1 -8.88 7.12 11.55
CA PHE A 1 -9.71 7.55 10.40
C PHE A 1 -11.21 7.58 10.70
N ARG A 2 -11.85 6.49 11.19
CA ARG A 2 -13.28 6.51 11.58
C ARG A 2 -13.66 7.60 12.61
N LEU A 3 -12.81 7.81 13.61
CA LEU A 3 -12.96 8.88 14.60
C LEU A 3 -12.92 10.31 14.01
N LEU A 4 -12.23 10.47 12.88
CA LEU A 4 -12.12 11.76 12.18
C LEU A 4 -13.37 12.03 11.34
N SER A 5 -13.91 10.98 10.70
CA SER A 5 -15.18 11.03 9.95
C SER A 5 -16.36 11.40 10.86
N HIS A 6 -16.42 10.81 12.06
CA HIS A 6 -17.49 11.09 13.03
C HIS A 6 -17.37 12.50 13.64
N ARG A 7 -16.16 13.05 13.76
CA ARG A 7 -15.96 14.42 14.25
C ARG A 7 -16.32 15.48 13.21
N ILE A 8 -16.13 15.20 11.91
CA ILE A 8 -16.47 16.14 10.84
C ILE A 8 -18.00 16.31 10.72
N GLN A 9 -18.77 15.25 10.96
CA GLN A 9 -20.23 15.29 10.86
C GLN A 9 -20.90 16.13 11.96
N ASN A 10 -20.24 16.31 13.11
CA ASN A 10 -20.76 17.10 14.25
C ASN A 10 -20.21 18.54 14.34
N VAL A 11 -19.35 18.97 13.42
CA VAL A 11 -18.68 20.31 13.44
C VAL A 11 -19.40 21.34 12.55
N VAL A 12 -20.60 21.02 12.05
CA VAL A 12 -21.47 21.94 11.28
C VAL A 12 -22.30 22.83 12.22
N SER A 13 -21.65 23.52 13.15
CA SER A 13 -22.32 24.43 14.09
C SER A 13 -21.60 25.76 14.33
N SER A 14 -20.35 25.96 13.90
CA SER A 14 -19.70 27.27 14.01
C SER A 14 -18.57 27.50 12.98
N PRO A 15 -18.61 28.58 12.18
CA PRO A 15 -17.62 28.84 11.10
C PRO A 15 -16.18 29.04 11.60
N GLU A 16 -16.01 29.51 12.84
CA GLU A 16 -14.71 29.63 13.53
C GLU A 16 -14.09 28.25 13.83
N GLN A 17 -14.91 27.28 14.26
CA GLN A 17 -14.49 25.91 14.55
C GLN A 17 -14.20 25.12 13.26
N THR A 18 -14.98 25.34 12.19
CA THR A 18 -14.74 24.75 10.87
C THR A 18 -13.37 25.15 10.34
N ARG A 19 -12.97 26.42 10.49
CA ARG A 19 -11.67 26.92 10.02
C ARG A 19 -10.49 26.35 10.81
N ARG A 20 -10.62 26.22 12.14
CA ARG A 20 -9.59 25.59 12.99
C ARG A 20 -9.48 24.08 12.73
N GLY A 21 -10.61 23.40 12.59
CA GLY A 21 -10.68 21.98 12.25
C GLY A 21 -10.06 21.69 10.89
N LEU A 22 -10.33 22.53 9.89
CA LEU A 22 -9.74 22.43 8.56
C LEU A 22 -8.21 22.64 8.61
N LYS A 23 -7.71 23.68 9.28
CA LYS A 23 -6.26 23.89 9.44
C LYS A 23 -5.57 22.69 10.11
N ALA A 24 -6.19 22.11 11.14
CA ALA A 24 -5.66 20.92 11.81
C ALA A 24 -5.69 19.67 10.91
N ALA A 25 -6.73 19.52 10.09
CA ALA A 25 -6.85 18.43 9.12
C ALA A 25 -5.81 18.56 7.99
N VAL A 26 -5.59 19.78 7.47
CA VAL A 26 -4.54 20.08 6.48
C VAL A 26 -3.17 19.72 7.02
N ARG A 27 -2.85 20.20 8.24
CA ARG A 27 -1.56 19.94 8.87
C ARG A 27 -1.32 18.46 9.06
N ARG A 28 -2.33 17.72 9.55
CA ARG A 28 -2.27 16.26 9.66
C ARG A 28 -2.10 15.57 8.31
N HIS A 29 -2.79 16.02 7.27
CA HIS A 29 -2.66 15.44 5.92
C HIS A 29 -1.24 15.66 5.37
N GLN A 30 -0.68 16.86 5.57
CA GLN A 30 0.68 17.18 5.16
C GLN A 30 1.72 16.36 5.94
N GLU A 31 1.58 16.26 7.27
CA GLU A 31 2.45 15.41 8.11
C GLU A 31 2.37 13.94 7.69
N LEU A 32 1.18 13.45 7.31
CA LEU A 32 1.00 12.08 6.84
C LEU A 32 1.66 11.86 5.46
N ILE A 33 1.55 12.83 4.54
CA ILE A 33 2.21 12.78 3.23
C ILE A 33 3.72 12.74 3.42
N ASP A 34 4.28 13.66 4.21
CA ASP A 34 5.72 13.72 4.46
C ASP A 34 6.22 12.42 5.11
N LEU A 35 5.45 11.85 6.05
CA LEU A 35 5.81 10.58 6.69
C LEU A 35 5.78 9.41 5.69
N VAL A 36 4.79 9.37 4.78
CA VAL A 36 4.75 8.35 3.73
C VAL A 36 5.91 8.51 2.76
N ASP A 37 6.27 9.74 2.38
CA ASP A 37 7.39 10.02 1.46
C ASP A 37 8.74 9.62 2.09
N GLN A 38 8.93 9.87 3.39
CA GLN A 38 10.10 9.41 4.14
C GLN A 38 10.16 7.88 4.25
N VAL A 39 9.02 7.23 4.54
CA VAL A 39 8.93 5.77 4.58
C VAL A 39 9.20 5.19 3.20
N GLU A 40 8.64 5.78 2.14
CA GLU A 40 8.88 5.37 0.76
C GLU A 40 10.38 5.45 0.44
N LEU A 41 11.04 6.59 0.64
CA LEU A 41 12.46 6.73 0.35
C LEU A 41 13.35 5.70 1.08
N LEU A 42 13.04 5.40 2.34
CA LEU A 42 13.79 4.44 3.14
C LEU A 42 13.50 2.98 2.73
N TYR A 43 12.22 2.63 2.54
CA TYR A 43 11.80 1.26 2.24
C TYR A 43 11.90 0.91 0.77
N SER A 44 11.88 1.86 -0.15
CA SER A 44 11.83 1.61 -1.59
C SER A 44 12.96 0.68 -2.07
N LYS A 45 14.20 0.91 -1.59
CA LYS A 45 15.34 0.03 -1.87
C LYS A 45 15.25 -1.31 -1.13
N SER A 46 14.87 -1.28 0.14
CA SER A 46 14.75 -2.47 0.99
C SER A 46 13.70 -3.45 0.45
N THR A 47 12.55 -2.93 0.04
CA THR A 47 11.45 -3.69 -0.54
C THR A 47 11.82 -4.29 -1.89
N LEU A 48 12.54 -3.57 -2.75
CA LEU A 48 13.01 -4.15 -4.01
C LEU A 48 13.95 -5.34 -3.74
N PHE A 49 14.90 -5.18 -2.83
CA PHE A 49 15.80 -6.27 -2.43
C PHE A 49 15.03 -7.46 -1.84
N ASN A 50 14.01 -7.19 -1.01
CA ASN A 50 13.14 -8.20 -0.44
C ASN A 50 12.37 -8.97 -1.53
N ILE A 51 11.76 -8.27 -2.49
CA ILE A 51 11.01 -8.88 -3.59
C ILE A 51 11.91 -9.77 -4.45
N VAL A 52 13.10 -9.29 -4.82
CA VAL A 52 14.08 -10.06 -5.61
C VAL A 52 14.51 -11.30 -4.83
N THR A 53 14.90 -11.14 -3.56
CA THR A 53 15.34 -12.26 -2.72
C THR A 53 14.23 -13.29 -2.55
N SER A 54 13.01 -12.86 -2.22
CA SER A 54 11.88 -13.77 -2.06
C SER A 54 11.49 -14.45 -3.37
N SER A 55 11.65 -13.82 -4.54
CA SER A 55 11.40 -14.47 -5.83
C SER A 55 12.36 -15.65 -6.07
N VAL A 56 13.65 -15.47 -5.75
CA VAL A 56 14.67 -16.53 -5.84
C VAL A 56 14.37 -17.65 -4.84
N LEU A 57 14.01 -17.29 -3.60
CA LEU A 57 13.64 -18.27 -2.57
C LEU A 57 12.42 -19.10 -2.98
N ILE A 58 11.37 -18.47 -3.52
CA ILE A 58 10.17 -19.18 -4.00
C ILE A 58 10.55 -20.17 -5.11
N CYS A 59 11.41 -19.77 -6.04
CA CYS A 59 11.86 -20.64 -7.14
C CYS A 59 12.66 -21.85 -6.62
N LEU A 60 13.65 -21.61 -5.74
CA LEU A 60 14.50 -22.67 -5.19
C LEU A 60 13.71 -23.62 -4.27
N SER A 61 12.87 -23.09 -3.39
CA SER A 61 12.00 -23.89 -2.53
C SER A 61 11.05 -24.76 -3.35
N GLY A 62 10.43 -24.22 -4.41
CA GLY A 62 9.57 -25.00 -5.31
C GLY A 62 10.30 -26.13 -6.01
N PHE A 63 11.53 -25.89 -6.48
CA PHE A 63 12.38 -26.90 -7.10
C PHE A 63 12.74 -28.02 -6.12
N ILE A 64 13.21 -27.68 -4.91
CA ILE A 64 13.59 -28.64 -3.88
C ILE A 64 12.42 -29.54 -3.49
N ILE A 65 11.22 -28.97 -3.34
CA ILE A 65 9.98 -29.73 -3.05
C ILE A 65 9.65 -30.74 -4.16
N THR A 66 10.06 -30.48 -5.40
CA THR A 66 9.74 -31.35 -6.55
C THR A 66 10.79 -32.43 -6.78
N VAL A 67 12.04 -32.20 -6.38
CA VAL A 67 13.18 -33.11 -6.64
C VAL A 67 13.43 -34.07 -5.48
N LEU A 68 13.17 -33.65 -4.23
CA LEU A 68 13.41 -34.48 -3.05
C LEU A 68 12.12 -35.17 -2.60
N ASP A 69 12.20 -36.49 -2.38
CA ASP A 69 11.11 -37.30 -1.82
C ASP A 69 11.13 -37.37 -0.28
N ASP A 70 12.12 -36.73 0.37
CA ASP A 70 12.18 -36.69 1.83
C ASP A 70 11.09 -35.76 2.39
N ILE A 71 10.08 -36.36 3.02
CA ILE A 71 8.95 -35.67 3.64
C ILE A 71 9.40 -34.59 4.63
N SER A 72 10.46 -34.83 5.41
CA SER A 72 10.97 -33.85 6.38
C SER A 72 11.43 -32.58 5.66
N VAL A 73 12.21 -32.75 4.59
CA VAL A 73 12.74 -31.65 3.78
C VAL A 73 11.61 -30.93 3.06
N VAL A 74 10.68 -31.67 2.45
CA VAL A 74 9.50 -31.10 1.78
C VAL A 74 8.68 -30.22 2.72
N VAL A 75 8.41 -30.69 3.94
CA VAL A 75 7.64 -29.92 4.95
C VAL A 75 8.39 -28.65 5.37
N THR A 76 9.71 -28.72 5.59
CA THR A 76 10.51 -27.53 5.94
C THR A 76 10.50 -26.49 4.81
N PHE A 77 10.71 -26.89 3.56
CA PHE A 77 10.72 -25.95 2.44
C PHE A 77 9.32 -25.42 2.10
N ALA A 78 8.28 -26.23 2.27
CA ALA A 78 6.89 -25.78 2.09
C ALA A 78 6.49 -24.74 3.14
N THR A 79 6.84 -24.94 4.41
CA THR A 79 6.58 -23.96 5.48
C THR A 79 7.38 -22.68 5.26
N PHE A 80 8.64 -22.77 4.83
CA PHE A 80 9.45 -21.62 4.48
C PHE A 80 8.87 -20.82 3.30
N LEU A 81 8.40 -21.51 2.25
CA LEU A 81 7.72 -20.89 1.11
C LEU A 81 6.45 -20.16 1.54
N PHE A 82 5.63 -20.80 2.39
CA PHE A 82 4.42 -20.18 2.93
C PHE A 82 4.72 -18.92 3.75
N MET A 83 5.76 -18.96 4.59
CA MET A 83 6.19 -17.81 5.38
C MET A 83 6.60 -16.64 4.48
N ASN A 84 7.45 -16.88 3.47
CA ASN A 84 7.87 -15.84 2.51
C ASN A 84 6.68 -15.26 1.73
N LEU A 85 5.75 -16.10 1.29
CA LEU A 85 4.52 -15.67 0.61
C LEU A 85 3.68 -14.76 1.50
N SER A 86 3.50 -15.14 2.77
CA SER A 86 2.74 -14.32 3.73
C SER A 86 3.41 -12.97 4.00
N GLN A 87 4.73 -12.93 4.08
CA GLN A 87 5.50 -11.70 4.27
C GLN A 87 5.28 -10.70 3.12
N ILE A 88 5.42 -11.15 1.88
CA ILE A 88 5.19 -10.28 0.70
C ILE A 88 3.71 -9.88 0.61
N SER A 89 2.80 -10.81 0.88
CA SER A 89 1.35 -10.55 0.87
C SER A 89 0.98 -9.43 1.84
N LEU A 90 1.51 -9.50 3.07
CA LEU A 90 1.29 -8.47 4.09
C LEU A 90 1.85 -7.12 3.64
N LEU A 91 3.07 -7.09 3.09
CA LEU A 91 3.68 -5.87 2.60
C LEU A 91 2.83 -5.20 1.50
N CYS A 92 2.39 -5.97 0.50
CA CYS A 92 1.52 -5.48 -0.56
C CYS A 92 0.14 -5.08 -0.05
N PHE A 93 -0.39 -5.77 0.97
CA PHE A 93 -1.66 -5.41 1.60
C PHE A 93 -1.58 -4.07 2.34
N PHE A 94 -0.50 -3.81 3.08
CA PHE A 94 -0.29 -2.51 3.72
C PHE A 94 -0.10 -1.40 2.70
N GLY A 95 0.62 -1.65 1.61
CA GLY A 95 0.75 -0.71 0.49
C GLY A 95 -0.60 -0.36 -0.14
N ASP A 96 -1.43 -1.37 -0.41
CA ASP A 96 -2.77 -1.18 -0.97
C ASP A 96 -3.72 -0.45 0.01
N MET A 97 -3.68 -0.81 1.30
CA MET A 97 -4.46 -0.14 2.34
C MET A 97 -4.07 1.33 2.46
N LEU A 98 -2.78 1.65 2.42
CA LEU A 98 -2.28 3.02 2.45
C LEU A 98 -2.78 3.81 1.25
N MET A 99 -2.68 3.23 0.05
CA MET A 99 -3.14 3.85 -1.20
C MET A 99 -4.64 4.12 -1.18
N ARG A 100 -5.46 3.14 -0.73
CA ARG A 100 -6.91 3.31 -0.57
C ARG A 100 -7.28 4.34 0.50
N SER A 101 -6.57 4.34 1.63
CA SER A 101 -6.82 5.29 2.72
C SER A 101 -6.48 6.72 2.28
N SER A 102 -5.44 6.89 1.46
CA SER A 102 -5.06 8.19 0.89
C SER A 102 -6.15 8.72 -0.06
N THR A 103 -6.68 7.88 -0.97
CA THR A 103 -7.75 8.30 -1.90
C THR A 103 -9.08 8.58 -1.20
N GLN A 104 -9.39 7.88 -0.11
CA GLN A 104 -10.61 8.15 0.68
C GLN A 104 -10.65 9.57 1.26
N ILE A 105 -9.50 10.17 1.58
CA ILE A 105 -9.43 11.56 2.06
C ILE A 105 -9.97 12.52 1.00
N SER A 106 -9.63 12.30 -0.28
CA SER A 106 -10.16 13.11 -1.39
C SER A 106 -11.69 13.01 -1.48
N SER A 107 -12.24 11.79 -1.40
CA SER A 107 -13.68 11.56 -1.44
C SER A 107 -14.41 12.22 -0.26
N ALA A 108 -13.81 12.19 0.93
CA ALA A 108 -14.37 12.82 2.13
C ALA A 108 -14.37 14.35 2.03
N VAL A 109 -13.32 14.95 1.48
CA VAL A 109 -13.27 16.41 1.22
C VAL A 109 -14.29 16.79 0.14
N TYR A 110 -14.45 15.99 -0.91
CA TYR A 110 -15.43 16.24 -1.96
C TYR A 110 -16.88 16.26 -1.45
N HIS A 111 -17.23 15.32 -0.55
CA HIS A 111 -18.55 15.24 0.07
C HIS A 111 -18.78 16.25 1.20
N SER A 112 -17.77 17.02 1.60
CA SER A 112 -18.00 18.15 2.49
C SER A 112 -18.75 19.26 1.77
N LEU A 113 -19.58 20.05 2.46
CA LEU A 113 -20.25 21.23 1.91
C LEU A 113 -19.25 22.39 1.66
N TRP A 114 -18.12 22.09 1.03
CA TRP A 114 -17.01 23.02 0.77
C TRP A 114 -17.46 24.22 -0.08
N TYR A 115 -18.48 24.03 -0.90
CA TYR A 115 -19.03 25.07 -1.77
C TYR A 115 -19.80 26.16 -1.02
N GLU A 116 -20.30 25.88 0.19
CA GLU A 116 -21.03 26.82 1.06
C GLU A 116 -20.12 27.57 2.05
N THR A 117 -18.81 27.29 2.04
CA THR A 117 -17.85 27.96 2.94
C THR A 117 -17.31 29.28 2.40
N ASP A 118 -16.80 30.11 3.32
CA ASP A 118 -16.15 31.40 3.04
C ASP A 118 -15.09 31.29 1.92
N PRO A 119 -14.93 32.28 1.00
CA PRO A 119 -14.07 32.16 -0.18
C PRO A 119 -12.62 31.82 0.12
N ARG A 120 -12.09 32.25 1.28
CA ARG A 120 -10.73 31.89 1.72
C ARG A 120 -10.63 30.40 2.07
N THR A 121 -11.63 29.88 2.77
CA THR A 121 -11.73 28.46 3.15
C THR A 121 -11.97 27.57 1.93
N LYS A 122 -12.77 28.04 0.98
CA LYS A 122 -13.04 27.38 -0.30
C LYS A 122 -11.77 27.15 -1.13
N LYS A 123 -10.90 28.18 -1.25
CA LYS A 123 -9.59 28.04 -1.94
C LYS A 123 -8.69 26.99 -1.25
N SER A 124 -8.62 27.02 0.08
CA SER A 124 -7.81 26.03 0.83
C SER A 124 -8.35 24.61 0.66
N MET A 125 -9.67 24.40 0.71
CA MET A 125 -10.27 23.08 0.47
C MET A 125 -10.02 22.57 -0.95
N LEU A 126 -10.06 23.45 -1.95
CA LEU A 126 -9.76 23.07 -3.34
C LEU A 126 -8.32 22.58 -3.50
N LEU A 127 -7.34 23.26 -2.88
CA LEU A 127 -5.93 22.85 -2.91
C LEU A 127 -5.73 21.48 -2.23
N ILE A 128 -6.41 21.23 -1.11
CA ILE A 128 -6.37 19.92 -0.43
C ILE A 128 -6.98 18.85 -1.34
N LEU A 129 -8.12 19.13 -1.96
CA LEU A 129 -8.79 18.20 -2.86
C LEU A 129 -7.87 17.82 -4.02
N MET A 130 -7.26 18.80 -4.68
CA MET A 130 -6.30 18.60 -5.76
C MET A 130 -5.07 17.78 -5.31
N ARG A 131 -4.58 17.98 -4.08
CA ARG A 131 -3.46 17.21 -3.55
C ARG A 131 -3.85 15.78 -3.14
N ALA A 132 -4.98 15.62 -2.45
CA ALA A 132 -5.50 14.34 -1.98
C ALA A 132 -5.96 13.42 -3.12
N GLN A 133 -6.26 13.98 -4.30
CA GLN A 133 -6.50 13.21 -5.52
C GLN A 133 -5.25 12.46 -6.02
N LYS A 134 -4.04 12.88 -5.61
CA LYS A 134 -2.82 12.12 -5.86
C LYS A 134 -2.65 11.11 -4.73
N PRO A 135 -2.89 9.80 -4.97
CA PRO A 135 -2.70 8.80 -3.94
C PRO A 135 -1.25 8.80 -3.46
N CYS A 136 -1.06 8.74 -2.15
CA CYS A 136 0.23 8.36 -1.60
C CYS A 136 0.48 6.90 -1.98
N LYS A 137 1.53 6.66 -2.76
CA LYS A 137 1.93 5.34 -3.21
C LYS A 137 3.21 4.95 -2.50
N LEU A 138 3.39 3.67 -2.24
CA LEU A 138 4.70 3.12 -1.89
C LEU A 138 5.22 2.42 -3.14
N THR A 139 6.31 2.90 -3.72
CA THR A 139 6.94 2.26 -4.88
C THR A 139 8.17 1.44 -4.47
N ALA A 140 8.33 0.27 -5.08
CA ALA A 140 9.59 -0.46 -5.07
C ALA A 140 10.52 0.13 -6.14
N CYS A 141 11.36 1.08 -5.73
CA CYS A 141 12.33 1.82 -6.54
C CYS A 141 11.78 2.37 -7.86
N ASN A 142 10.55 2.91 -7.88
CA ASN A 142 9.83 3.32 -9.10
C ASN A 142 9.63 2.23 -10.18
N PHE A 143 9.99 0.96 -9.92
CA PHE A 143 9.79 -0.15 -10.84
C PHE A 143 8.38 -0.73 -10.77
N ALA A 144 7.79 -0.76 -9.57
CA ALA A 144 6.42 -1.23 -9.36
C ALA A 144 5.77 -0.54 -8.15
N ASP A 145 4.50 -0.17 -8.31
CA ASP A 145 3.65 0.23 -7.20
C ASP A 145 3.42 -0.99 -6.29
N LEU A 146 3.63 -0.84 -4.98
CA LEU A 146 3.28 -1.88 -4.00
C LEU A 146 1.77 -1.96 -3.86
N ASN A 147 1.18 -2.76 -4.73
CA ASN A 147 -0.24 -3.06 -4.73
C ASN A 147 -0.46 -4.57 -4.84
N LEU A 148 -1.70 -4.98 -4.57
CA LEU A 148 -2.09 -6.40 -4.64
C LEU A 148 -1.91 -6.97 -6.06
N THR A 149 -2.07 -6.14 -7.09
CA THR A 149 -1.88 -6.52 -8.50
C THR A 149 -0.43 -6.90 -8.82
N ALA A 150 0.54 -6.17 -8.27
CA ALA A 150 1.97 -6.46 -8.42
C ALA A 150 2.30 -7.81 -7.76
N PHE A 151 1.74 -8.09 -6.59
CA PHE A 151 1.87 -9.40 -5.93
C PHE A 151 1.34 -10.54 -6.80
N THR A 152 0.12 -10.42 -7.34
CA THR A 152 -0.45 -11.44 -8.24
C THR A 152 0.40 -11.63 -9.50
N THR A 153 0.95 -10.55 -10.04
CA THR A 153 1.84 -10.62 -11.21
C THR A 153 3.14 -11.38 -10.90
N ILE A 154 3.75 -11.12 -9.74
CA ILE A 154 4.95 -11.83 -9.28
C ILE A 154 4.63 -13.32 -9.11
N LEU A 155 3.53 -13.67 -8.43
CA LEU A 155 3.11 -15.05 -8.25
C LEU A 155 2.88 -15.78 -9.57
N SER A 156 2.17 -15.16 -10.51
CA SER A 156 1.89 -15.74 -11.83
C SER A 156 3.18 -16.02 -12.61
N ARG A 157 4.15 -15.10 -12.55
CA ARG A 157 5.47 -15.28 -13.17
C ARG A 157 6.25 -16.41 -12.48
N SER A 158 6.33 -16.43 -11.16
CA SER A 158 7.00 -17.50 -10.41
C SER A 158 6.39 -18.87 -10.69
N TRP A 159 5.05 -18.97 -10.77
CA TRP A 159 4.36 -20.19 -11.14
C TRP A 159 4.67 -20.63 -12.57
N SER A 160 4.75 -19.69 -13.52
CA SER A 160 5.13 -19.99 -14.90
C SER A 160 6.56 -20.54 -14.99
N TYR A 161 7.51 -19.93 -14.28
CA TYR A 161 8.89 -20.45 -14.20
C TYR A 161 8.95 -21.83 -13.56
N PHE A 162 8.20 -22.05 -12.48
CA PHE A 162 8.09 -23.36 -11.83
C PHE A 162 7.52 -24.42 -12.79
N ALA A 163 6.44 -24.10 -13.51
CA ALA A 163 5.83 -24.99 -14.48
C ALA A 163 6.81 -25.35 -15.62
N LEU A 164 7.56 -24.36 -16.14
CA LEU A 164 8.58 -24.59 -17.16
C LEU A 164 9.71 -25.51 -16.67
N LEU A 165 10.24 -25.25 -15.46
CA LEU A 165 11.27 -26.10 -14.85
C LEU A 165 10.77 -27.55 -14.70
N LYS A 166 9.52 -27.73 -14.25
CA LYS A 166 8.90 -29.04 -14.12
C LYS A 166 8.73 -29.75 -15.48
N THR A 167 8.42 -29.02 -16.54
CA THR A 167 8.32 -29.59 -17.90
C THR A 167 9.68 -29.97 -18.47
N MET A 168 10.75 -29.22 -18.19
CA MET A 168 12.10 -29.51 -18.69
C MET A 168 12.81 -30.63 -17.93
N TYR A 169 12.46 -30.85 -16.66
CA TYR A 169 13.01 -31.93 -15.84
C TYR A 169 12.35 -33.29 -16.09
N LYS A 170 11.21 -33.31 -16.80
CA LYS A 170 10.43 -34.52 -17.09
C LYS A 170 10.72 -35.00 -18.51
#